data_AF-A0A1F6EA03-F1
#
_entry.id   AF-A0A1F6EA03-F1
#
_cell.length_a   1.000
_cell.length_b   1.000
_cell.length_c   1.000
_cell.angle_alpha   90.00
_cell.angle_beta   90.00
_cell.angle_gamma   90.00
#
_symmetry.space_group_name_H-M   'P 1'
#
loop_
_entity.id
_entity.type
_entity.pdbx_description
1 polymer ?
#
loop_
_entity_poly.entity_id
_entity_poly.type
_entity_poly.pdbx_seq_one_letter_code
_entity_poly.pdbx_strand_id
1 'polypeptide(L)'
;MQRLCGSMPRHFNEKYQEKGSIFQGSYRSRTIETDRYLRWAISYILVKNVFELYPSGFDRAVKEFEKAWKWGINSYPYSSLAGYARGNESPIISADVLEGFFRSQKDFKECSRDMITSRLRNLAAVEEGIVFE
;
A
#
# COMPACT_ATOMS: atom_id res chain seq x y z
N MET A 1 15.12 -7.37 -10.71
CA MET A 1 15.18 -5.88 -10.67
C MET A 1 16.07 -5.26 -11.74
N GLN A 2 17.24 -5.83 -12.09
CA GLN A 2 18.15 -5.26 -13.10
C GLN A 2 17.46 -4.89 -14.43
N ARG A 3 16.61 -5.78 -14.98
CA ARG A 3 15.89 -5.53 -16.23
C ARG A 3 14.92 -4.36 -16.13
N LEU A 4 14.06 -4.34 -15.11
CA LEU A 4 13.08 -3.25 -14.88
C LEU A 4 13.78 -1.90 -14.63
N CYS A 5 14.76 -1.90 -13.73
CA CYS A 5 15.51 -0.69 -13.38
C CYS A 5 16.43 -0.22 -14.52
N GLY A 6 16.78 -1.07 -15.48
CA GLY A 6 17.56 -0.69 -16.66
C GLY A 6 16.70 -0.25 -17.84
N SER A 7 15.56 -0.92 -18.07
CA SER A 7 14.67 -0.62 -19.20
C SER A 7 13.94 0.70 -19.04
N MET A 8 13.48 1.03 -17.82
CA MET A 8 12.69 2.24 -17.60
C MET A 8 13.48 3.54 -17.81
N PRO A 9 14.70 3.73 -17.24
CA PRO A 9 15.51 4.91 -17.50
C PRO A 9 15.92 4.99 -18.96
N ARG A 10 16.25 3.85 -19.59
CA ARG A 10 16.59 3.80 -21.02
C ARG A 10 15.43 4.32 -21.87
N HIS A 11 14.22 3.80 -21.67
CA HIS A 11 13.05 4.26 -22.41
C HIS A 11 12.76 5.75 -22.17
N PHE A 12 12.86 6.22 -20.92
CA PHE A 12 12.66 7.63 -20.58
C PHE A 12 13.68 8.53 -21.29
N ASN A 13 14.96 8.18 -21.20
CA ASN A 13 16.06 8.92 -21.82
C ASN A 13 15.92 8.96 -23.35
N GLU A 14 15.59 7.84 -23.99
CA GLU A 14 15.34 7.77 -25.43
C GLU A 14 14.13 8.64 -25.84
N LYS A 15 13.04 8.62 -25.06
CA LYS A 15 11.82 9.37 -25.35
C LYS A 15 11.98 10.89 -25.21
N TYR A 16 12.71 11.33 -24.19
CA TYR A 16 12.85 12.75 -23.84
C TYR A 16 14.23 13.34 -24.21
N GLN A 17 15.10 12.55 -24.85
CA GLN A 17 16.48 12.93 -25.21
C GLN A 17 17.36 13.29 -24.01
N GLU A 18 17.07 12.71 -22.85
CA GLU A 18 17.77 12.94 -21.58
C GLU A 18 18.90 11.92 -21.36
N LYS A 19 19.72 12.15 -20.33
CA LYS A 19 20.79 11.22 -19.93
C LYS A 19 20.83 11.06 -18.41
N GLY A 20 21.07 9.82 -17.95
CA GLY A 20 21.32 9.52 -16.54
C GLY A 20 20.34 8.50 -15.95
N SER A 21 20.36 8.39 -14.62
CA SER A 21 19.46 7.54 -13.84
C SER A 21 18.24 8.32 -13.38
N ILE A 22 17.05 7.76 -13.56
CA ILE A 22 15.80 8.29 -12.96
C ILE A 22 15.53 7.72 -11.55
N PHE A 23 16.34 6.74 -11.11
CA PHE A 23 16.23 6.15 -9.78
C PHE A 23 17.26 6.77 -8.84
N GLN A 24 16.85 6.98 -7.59
CA GLN A 24 17.70 7.55 -6.53
C GLN A 24 18.85 6.64 -6.09
N GLY A 25 18.81 5.33 -6.43
CA GLY A 25 19.87 4.39 -6.08
C GLY A 25 19.54 2.93 -6.41
N SER A 26 20.35 2.02 -5.87
CA SER A 26 20.14 0.58 -6.03
C SER A 26 18.86 0.11 -5.34
N TYR A 27 18.19 -0.87 -5.95
CA TYR A 27 17.04 -1.54 -5.34
C TYR A 27 17.41 -2.18 -3.99
N ARG A 28 16.49 -2.10 -3.04
CA ARG A 28 16.60 -2.73 -1.71
C ARG A 28 15.49 -3.77 -1.56
N SER A 29 15.84 -4.94 -1.06
CA SER A 29 14.89 -6.01 -0.72
C SER A 29 15.02 -6.40 0.74
N ARG A 30 13.90 -6.83 1.32
CA ARG A 30 13.84 -7.50 2.61
C ARG A 30 12.93 -8.71 2.48
N THR A 31 13.39 -9.87 2.95
CA THR A 31 12.56 -11.06 3.04
C THR A 31 11.55 -10.88 4.17
N ILE A 32 10.29 -11.20 3.89
CA ILE A 32 9.23 -11.25 4.89
C ILE A 32 9.15 -12.69 5.38
N GLU A 33 9.46 -12.92 6.66
CA GLU A 33 9.59 -14.27 7.23
C GLU A 33 8.32 -14.77 7.91
N THR A 34 7.34 -13.89 8.15
CA THR A 34 6.11 -14.25 8.88
C THR A 34 4.87 -13.74 8.16
N ASP A 35 3.81 -14.55 8.19
CA ASP A 35 2.49 -14.20 7.64
C ASP A 35 1.91 -12.95 8.30
N ARG A 36 2.17 -12.78 9.61
CA ARG A 36 1.79 -11.58 10.34
C ARG A 36 2.43 -10.35 9.71
N TYR A 37 3.75 -10.36 9.47
CA TYR A 37 4.41 -9.23 8.85
C TYR A 37 3.90 -8.99 7.43
N LEU A 38 3.64 -10.06 6.67
CA LEU A 38 3.11 -9.94 5.31
C LEU A 38 1.73 -9.28 5.27
N ARG A 39 0.80 -9.65 6.16
CA ARG A 39 -0.53 -9.02 6.26
C ARG A 39 -0.42 -7.51 6.45
N TRP A 40 0.48 -7.07 7.33
CA TRP A 40 0.72 -5.65 7.58
C TRP A 40 1.39 -4.97 6.39
N ALA A 41 2.35 -5.62 5.73
CA ALA A 41 3.01 -5.09 4.55
C ALA A 41 2.02 -4.91 3.38
N ILE A 42 1.10 -5.84 3.18
CA ILE A 42 0.05 -5.75 2.14
C ILE A 42 -0.86 -4.54 2.42
N SER A 43 -1.36 -4.40 3.66
CA SER A 43 -2.17 -3.24 4.05
C SER A 43 -1.41 -1.91 3.92
N TYR A 44 -0.11 -1.89 4.23
CA TYR A 44 0.74 -0.73 4.05
C TYR A 44 0.83 -0.33 2.56
N ILE A 45 1.17 -1.28 1.70
CA ILE A 45 1.40 -1.03 0.27
C ILE A 45 0.10 -0.65 -0.44
N LEU A 46 -0.99 -1.39 -0.18
CA LEU A 46 -2.25 -1.22 -0.91
C LEU A 46 -3.15 -0.13 -0.34
N VAL A 47 -3.11 0.13 0.97
CA VAL A 47 -4.06 1.05 1.61
C VAL A 47 -3.38 2.32 2.08
N LYS A 48 -2.32 2.22 2.88
CA LYS A 48 -1.68 3.43 3.44
C LYS A 48 -1.15 4.35 2.34
N ASN A 49 -0.39 3.81 1.38
CA ASN A 49 0.16 4.61 0.28
C ASN A 49 -0.93 5.29 -0.55
N VAL A 50 -2.08 4.63 -0.74
CA VAL A 50 -3.23 5.20 -1.43
C VAL A 50 -3.85 6.32 -0.59
N PHE A 51 -4.00 6.11 0.72
CA PHE A 51 -4.58 7.08 1.63
C PHE A 51 -3.71 8.33 1.82
N GLU A 52 -2.39 8.21 1.68
CA GLU A 52 -1.48 9.36 1.67
C GLU A 52 -1.74 10.30 0.48
N LEU A 53 -2.26 9.75 -0.62
CA LEU A 53 -2.65 10.49 -1.82
C LEU A 53 -4.12 10.90 -1.81
N TYR A 54 -4.85 10.64 -0.71
CA TYR A 54 -6.22 11.09 -0.58
C TYR A 54 -6.29 12.62 -0.70
N PRO A 55 -7.23 13.22 -1.47
CA PRO A 55 -7.22 14.65 -1.77
C PRO A 55 -7.25 15.58 -0.55
N SER A 56 -7.79 15.11 0.57
CA SER A 56 -7.82 15.86 1.84
C SER A 56 -6.66 15.56 2.77
N GLY A 57 -5.67 14.78 2.31
CA GLY A 57 -4.52 14.33 3.09
C GLY A 57 -4.79 13.10 3.95
N PHE A 58 -3.70 12.52 4.47
CA PHE A 58 -3.72 11.27 5.23
C PHE A 58 -4.55 11.38 6.52
N ASP A 59 -4.40 12.44 7.31
CA ASP A 59 -5.11 12.58 8.59
C ASP A 59 -6.63 12.58 8.43
N ARG A 60 -7.12 13.24 7.37
CA ARG A 60 -8.53 13.17 6.97
C ARG A 60 -8.92 11.77 6.51
N ALA A 61 -8.06 11.11 5.74
CA ALA A 61 -8.31 9.74 5.29
C ALA A 61 -8.47 8.76 6.46
N VAL A 62 -7.70 8.94 7.54
CA VAL A 62 -7.85 8.11 8.75
C VAL A 62 -9.17 8.38 9.47
N LYS A 63 -9.52 9.66 9.68
CA LYS A 63 -10.79 10.05 10.33
C LYS A 63 -12.02 9.61 9.52
N GLU A 64 -11.93 9.68 8.19
CA GLU A 64 -13.00 9.35 7.26
C GLU A 64 -12.71 8.05 6.49
N PHE A 65 -12.25 7.01 7.20
CA PHE A 65 -11.76 5.75 6.61
C PHE A 65 -12.66 5.20 5.50
N GLU A 66 -13.98 5.18 5.69
CA GLU A 66 -14.93 4.67 4.69
C GLU A 66 -14.96 5.50 3.41
N LYS A 67 -14.82 6.83 3.51
CA LYS A 67 -14.77 7.71 2.34
C LYS A 67 -13.44 7.54 1.60
N ALA A 68 -12.33 7.48 2.33
CA ALA A 68 -11.01 7.24 1.76
C ALA A 68 -10.91 5.87 1.10
N TRP A 69 -11.47 4.83 1.72
CA TRP A 69 -11.57 3.49 1.16
C TRP A 69 -12.33 3.50 -0.16
N LYS A 70 -13.54 4.08 -0.18
CA LYS A 70 -14.36 4.21 -1.39
C LYS A 70 -13.66 4.98 -2.50
N TRP A 71 -12.97 6.07 -2.16
CA TRP A 71 -12.17 6.82 -3.12
C TRP A 71 -11.01 5.98 -3.67
N GLY A 72 -10.28 5.27 -2.82
CA GLY A 72 -9.14 4.44 -3.24
C GLY A 72 -9.54 3.33 -4.21
N ILE A 73 -10.69 2.69 -3.97
CA ILE A 73 -11.19 1.63 -4.87
C ILE A 73 -11.82 2.16 -6.15
N ASN A 74 -12.43 3.35 -6.13
CA ASN A 74 -13.24 3.85 -7.26
C ASN A 74 -12.52 4.89 -8.13
N SER A 75 -11.61 5.65 -7.55
CA SER A 75 -11.07 6.87 -8.17
C SER A 75 -9.55 6.86 -8.33
N TYR A 76 -8.82 6.02 -7.57
CA TYR A 76 -7.36 5.95 -7.65
C TYR A 76 -6.89 4.77 -8.51
N PRO A 77 -6.47 4.99 -9.77
CA PRO A 77 -6.16 3.89 -10.69
C PRO A 77 -4.76 3.30 -10.51
N TYR A 78 -3.86 3.99 -9.81
CA TYR A 78 -2.43 3.63 -9.73
C TYR A 78 -2.11 2.70 -8.57
N SER A 79 -3.06 1.84 -8.16
CA SER A 79 -2.83 0.81 -7.14
C SER A 79 -3.60 -0.46 -7.42
N SER A 80 -3.13 -1.57 -6.87
CA SER A 80 -3.84 -2.85 -6.89
C SER A 80 -4.95 -2.94 -5.83
N LEU A 81 -5.21 -1.87 -5.05
CA LEU A 81 -6.22 -1.85 -4.00
C LEU A 81 -7.61 -2.21 -4.56
N ALA A 82 -7.98 -1.58 -5.67
CA ALA A 82 -9.28 -1.82 -6.31
C ALA A 82 -9.44 -3.27 -6.77
N GLY A 83 -8.37 -3.86 -7.34
CA GLY A 83 -8.36 -5.26 -7.76
C GLY A 83 -8.67 -6.19 -6.60
N TYR A 84 -7.97 -6.00 -5.48
CA TYR A 84 -8.13 -6.85 -4.32
C TYR A 84 -9.44 -6.60 -3.55
N ALA A 85 -9.81 -5.34 -3.34
CA ALA A 85 -11.01 -4.96 -2.60
C ALA A 85 -12.32 -5.29 -3.33
N ARG A 86 -12.28 -5.47 -4.66
CA ARG A 86 -13.45 -5.86 -5.46
C ARG A 86 -13.41 -7.33 -5.89
N GLY A 87 -12.24 -7.97 -5.86
CA GLY A 87 -12.04 -9.32 -6.41
C GLY A 87 -11.93 -9.32 -7.94
N ASN A 88 -11.45 -8.22 -8.53
CA ASN A 88 -11.22 -8.18 -9.98
C ASN A 88 -9.87 -8.83 -10.30
N GLU A 89 -9.86 -9.72 -11.30
CA GLU A 89 -8.62 -10.30 -11.81
C GLU A 89 -7.76 -9.22 -12.48
N SER A 90 -6.49 -9.17 -12.09
CA SER A 90 -5.49 -8.37 -12.78
C SER A 90 -4.82 -9.24 -13.84
N PRO A 91 -4.60 -8.75 -15.07
CA PRO A 91 -3.82 -9.49 -16.07
C PRO A 91 -2.35 -9.65 -15.69
N ILE A 92 -1.90 -9.02 -14.58
CA ILE A 92 -0.51 -8.97 -14.13
C ILE A 92 -0.33 -9.71 -12.79
N ILE A 93 -1.40 -9.88 -11.99
CA ILE A 93 -1.33 -10.41 -10.62
C ILE A 93 -2.38 -11.49 -10.43
N SER A 94 -1.97 -12.68 -9.98
CA SER A 94 -2.88 -13.76 -9.56
C SER A 94 -3.53 -13.44 -8.22
N ALA A 95 -4.86 -13.59 -8.13
CA ALA A 95 -5.63 -13.38 -6.91
C ALA A 95 -5.23 -14.35 -5.78
N ASP A 96 -4.83 -15.57 -6.15
CA ASP A 96 -4.50 -16.70 -5.27
C ASP A 96 -3.45 -16.36 -4.20
N VAL A 97 -2.50 -15.46 -4.53
CA VAL A 97 -1.41 -15.07 -3.63
C VAL A 97 -1.95 -14.39 -2.38
N LEU A 98 -3.10 -13.71 -2.45
CA LEU A 98 -3.68 -12.97 -1.33
C LEU A 98 -4.78 -13.74 -0.61
N GLU A 99 -5.37 -14.76 -1.25
CA GLU A 99 -6.40 -15.63 -0.65
C GLU A 99 -5.84 -16.49 0.51
N GLY A 100 -4.53 -16.80 0.49
CA GLY A 100 -3.87 -17.47 1.60
C GLY A 100 -3.72 -16.61 2.86
N PHE A 101 -3.76 -15.28 2.74
CA PHE A 101 -3.47 -14.37 3.85
C PHE A 101 -4.70 -13.70 4.45
N PHE A 102 -5.80 -13.56 3.74
CA PHE A 102 -7.03 -13.00 4.28
C PHE A 102 -8.21 -13.90 3.98
N ARG A 103 -9.09 -14.07 4.97
CA ARG A 103 -10.26 -14.95 4.84
C ARG A 103 -11.32 -14.41 3.89
N SER A 104 -11.34 -13.09 3.69
CA SER A 104 -12.28 -12.39 2.83
C SER A 104 -11.80 -10.96 2.55
N GLN A 105 -12.40 -10.32 1.55
CA GLN A 105 -12.21 -8.88 1.31
C GLN A 105 -12.58 -8.02 2.54
N LYS A 106 -13.54 -8.48 3.35
CA LYS A 106 -13.91 -7.85 4.61
C LYS A 106 -12.79 -7.96 5.65
N ASP A 107 -12.20 -9.15 5.80
CA ASP A 107 -11.05 -9.40 6.68
C ASP A 107 -9.87 -8.49 6.31
N PHE A 108 -9.59 -8.35 5.01
CA PHE A 108 -8.57 -7.41 4.53
C PHE A 108 -8.88 -5.95 4.89
N LYS A 109 -10.13 -5.51 4.70
CA LYS A 109 -10.54 -4.14 5.02
C LYS A 109 -10.41 -3.85 6.51
N GLU A 110 -10.83 -4.77 7.38
CA GLU A 110 -10.69 -4.61 8.82
C GLU A 110 -9.22 -4.61 9.25
N CYS A 111 -8.40 -5.54 8.75
CA CYS A 111 -6.95 -5.54 9.01
C CYS A 111 -6.29 -4.23 8.58
N SER A 112 -6.71 -3.69 7.44
CA SER A 112 -6.18 -2.41 6.94
C SER A 112 -6.64 -1.24 7.79
N ARG A 113 -7.89 -1.24 8.26
CA ARG A 113 -8.40 -0.24 9.20
C ARG A 113 -7.63 -0.28 10.51
N ASP A 114 -7.42 -1.46 11.07
CA ASP A 114 -6.64 -1.64 12.29
C ASP A 114 -5.20 -1.16 12.12
N MET A 115 -4.54 -1.50 11.01
CA MET A 115 -3.19 -1.00 10.72
C MET A 115 -3.14 0.53 10.67
N ILE A 116 -4.07 1.17 9.94
CA ILE A 116 -4.10 2.63 9.78
C ILE A 116 -4.39 3.35 11.12
N THR A 117 -5.29 2.78 11.93
CA THR A 117 -5.71 3.38 13.20
C THR A 117 -4.80 3.02 14.38
N SER A 118 -4.04 1.93 14.30
CA SER A 118 -3.13 1.48 15.37
C SER A 118 -2.13 2.56 15.78
N ARG A 119 -1.59 3.33 14.83
CA ARG A 119 -0.68 4.44 15.13
C ARG A 119 -1.36 5.56 15.92
N LEU A 120 -2.62 5.88 15.61
CA LEU A 120 -3.38 6.88 16.38
C LEU A 120 -3.66 6.39 17.80
N ARG A 121 -4.02 5.12 17.97
CA ARG A 121 -4.24 4.52 19.29
C ARG A 121 -2.96 4.54 20.13
N ASN A 122 -1.82 4.21 19.52
CA ASN A 122 -0.54 4.24 20.20
C ASN A 122 -0.11 5.67 20.57
N LEU A 123 -0.35 6.65 19.70
CA LEU A 123 -0.07 8.07 20.01
C LEU A 123 -0.97 8.60 21.13
N ALA A 124 -2.27 8.31 21.09
CA ALA A 124 -3.21 8.69 22.14
C ALA A 124 -2.86 8.03 23.49
N ALA A 125 -2.47 6.75 23.48
CA ALA A 125 -2.03 6.05 24.68
C ALA A 125 -0.72 6.63 25.25
N VAL A 126 0.20 7.05 24.40
CA VAL A 126 1.43 7.76 24.82
C VAL A 126 1.09 9.14 25.42
N GLU A 127 0.14 9.87 24.84
CA GLU A 127 -0.35 11.15 25.40
C GLU A 127 -1.11 10.96 26.73
N GLU A 128 -1.78 9.82 26.92
CA GLU A 128 -2.46 9.43 28.16
C GLU A 128 -1.53 8.75 29.20
N GLY A 129 -0.24 8.58 28.89
CA GLY A 129 0.75 7.99 29.80
C GLY A 129 0.65 6.47 29.97
N ILE A 130 -0.05 5.78 29.08
CA ILE A 130 -0.19 4.31 29.09
C ILE A 130 0.95 3.71 28.26
N VAL A 131 1.95 3.15 28.95
CA VAL A 131 3.06 2.42 28.32
C VAL A 131 2.60 1.01 28.02
N PHE A 132 2.61 0.61 26.74
CA PHE A 132 2.47 -0.78 26.34
C PHE A 132 3.86 -1.43 26.34
N GLU A 133 4.07 -2.39 27.26
CA GLU A 133 5.23 -3.29 27.31
C GLU A 133 5.25 -4.28 26.12
#